data_AF-A0A963G4K4-F1
#
_entry.id   AF-A0A963G4K4-F1
#
_cell.length_a   1.000
_cell.length_b   1.000
_cell.length_c   1.000
_cell.angle_alpha   90.00
_cell.angle_beta   90.00
_cell.angle_gamma   90.00
#
_symmetry.space_group_name_H-M   'P 1'
#
loop_
_entity.id
_entity.type
_entity.pdbx_description
1 polymer ?
#
loop_
_entity_poly.entity_id
_entity_poly.type
_entity_poly.pdbx_seq_one_letter_code
_entity_poly.pdbx_strand_id
1 'polypeptide(L)' 'MTIRTRFAPSPTGYLHVGGVRTALFSWLFARRHGGVFVLRIEDTDLERSTAASVNAILE' A
#
# COMPACT_ATOMS: atom_id res chain seq x y z
N MET A 1 -19.12 9.14 -10.31
CA MET A 1 -18.33 8.00 -9.80
C MET A 1 -17.26 8.54 -8.86
N THR A 2 -17.14 8.01 -7.65
CA THR A 2 -16.08 8.41 -6.71
C THR A 2 -14.80 7.63 -7.06
N ILE A 3 -13.69 8.33 -7.29
CA ILE A 3 -12.40 7.71 -7.58
C ILE A 3 -11.93 6.91 -6.35
N ARG A 4 -11.53 5.65 -6.57
CA ARG A 4 -10.96 4.78 -5.54
C ARG A 4 -9.65 4.17 -6.05
N THR A 5 -8.55 4.46 -5.37
CA THR A 5 -7.23 3.87 -5.65
C THR A 5 -6.78 2.99 -4.49
N ARG A 6 -5.80 2.12 -4.72
CA ARG A 6 -5.20 1.30 -3.67
C ARG A 6 -3.70 1.22 -3.81
N PHE A 7 -3.01 1.05 -2.69
CA PHE A 7 -1.67 0.51 -2.63
C PHE A 7 -1.73 -0.82 -1.89
N ALA A 8 -1.25 -1.89 -2.55
CA ALA A 8 -1.35 -3.24 -2.04
C ALA A 8 0.03 -3.92 -1.92
N PRO A 9 0.84 -3.55 -0.91
CA PRO A 9 2.14 -4.17 -0.68
C PRO A 9 1.99 -5.55 -0.03
N SER A 10 2.84 -6.49 -0.42
CA SER A 10 3.02 -7.76 0.29
C SER A 10 3.92 -7.55 1.52
N PRO A 11 3.59 -8.13 2.68
CA PRO A 11 4.37 -7.98 3.91
C PRO A 11 5.59 -8.92 3.91
N THR A 12 6.52 -8.72 2.97
CA THR A 12 7.72 -9.57 2.81
C THR A 12 9.02 -8.84 3.16
N GLY A 13 8.93 -7.72 3.88
CA GLY A 13 10.06 -6.86 4.26
C GLY A 13 9.72 -5.37 4.18
N TYR A 14 10.75 -4.53 4.14
CA TYR A 14 10.60 -3.08 4.04
C TYR A 14 10.09 -2.65 2.66
N LEU A 15 9.33 -1.55 2.64
CA LEU A 15 8.96 -0.88 1.41
C LEU A 15 10.19 -0.29 0.71
N HIS A 16 10.40 -0.68 -0.55
CA HIS A 16 11.41 -0.04 -1.39
C HIS A 16 10.87 1.25 -2.02
N VAL A 17 11.78 2.12 -2.48
CA VAL A 17 11.45 3.44 -3.09
C VAL A 17 10.41 3.36 -4.22
N GLY A 18 10.47 2.29 -5.03
CA GLY A 18 9.49 2.03 -6.08
C GLY A 18 8.07 1.81 -5.55
N GLY A 19 7.92 1.10 -4.42
CA GLY A 19 6.64 0.91 -3.74
C GLY A 19 6.09 2.23 -3.20
N VAL A 20 6.95 3.01 -2.54
CA VAL A 20 6.60 4.35 -2.02
C VAL A 20 6.13 5.27 -3.14
N ARG A 21 6.82 5.28 -4.29
CA ARG A 21 6.41 6.05 -5.46
C ARG A 21 5.01 5.67 -5.94
N THR A 22 4.70 4.37 -6.02
CA THR A 22 3.38 3.88 -6.44
C THR A 22 2.28 4.26 -5.46
N ALA A 23 2.55 4.16 -4.16
CA ALA A 23 1.64 4.59 -3.10
C ALA A 23 1.34 6.10 -3.21
N LEU A 24 2.39 6.91 -3.35
CA LEU A 24 2.29 8.36 -3.48
C LEU A 24 1.47 8.78 -4.70
N PHE A 25 1.72 8.19 -5.87
CA PHE A 25 0.95 8.49 -7.08
C PHE A 25 -0.53 8.12 -6.92
N SER A 26 -0.81 6.94 -6.37
CA SER A 26 -2.18 6.47 -6.13
C SER A 26 -2.93 7.36 -5.14
N TRP A 27 -2.25 7.81 -4.08
CA TRP A 27 -2.78 8.73 -3.10
C TRP A 27 -3.02 10.13 -3.67
N LEU A 28 -2.04 10.71 -4.37
CA LEU A 28 -2.17 12.03 -5.00
C LEU A 28 -3.30 12.05 -6.04
N PHE A 29 -3.46 10.97 -6.82
CA PHE A 29 -4.54 10.86 -7.81
C PHE A 29 -5.91 10.83 -7.14
N ALA A 30 -6.09 10.02 -6.08
CA ALA A 30 -7.34 10.01 -5.32
C ALA A 30 -7.60 11.38 -4.68
N ARG A 31 -6.59 11.97 -4.01
CA ARG A 31 -6.69 13.28 -3.36
C ARG A 31 -7.10 14.38 -4.34
N ARG A 32 -6.49 14.45 -5.53
CA ARG A 32 -6.80 15.45 -6.56
C ARG A 32 -8.26 15.39 -7.02
N HIS A 33 -8.88 14.22 -6.98
CA HIS A 33 -10.26 14.01 -7.44
C HIS A 33 -11.27 13.89 -6.30
N GLY A 34 -10.90 14.20 -5.05
CA GLY A 34 -11.78 14.01 -3.89
C GLY A 34 -12.19 12.55 -3.67
N GLY A 35 -11.33 11.61 -4.09
CA GLY A 35 -11.54 10.17 -3.99
C GLY A 35 -11.02 9.56 -2.70
N VAL A 36 -11.03 8.23 -2.65
CA VAL A 36 -10.58 7.42 -1.51
C VAL A 36 -9.31 6.64 -1.89
N PHE A 37 -8.30 6.70 -1.03
CA PHE A 37 -7.10 5.87 -1.12
C PHE A 37 -7.17 4.74 -0.08
N VAL A 38 -6.94 3.50 -0.51
CA VAL A 38 -6.99 2.32 0.35
C VAL A 38 -5.60 1.69 0.47
N LEU A 39 -5.12 1.52 1.70
CA LEU A 39 -3.99 0.63 1.98
C LEU A 39 -4.55 -0.79 2.19
N ARG A 40 -4.02 -1.76 1.45
CA ARG A 40 -4.40 -3.18 1.59
C ARG A 40 -3.15 -4.03 1.74
N ILE A 41 -2.90 -4.59 2.91
CA ILE A 41 -1.83 -5.57 3.07
C ILE A 41 -2.19 -6.82 2.27
N GLU A 42 -1.29 -7.28 1.40
CA GLU A 42 -1.49 -8.46 0.56
C GLU A 42 -0.71 -9.65 1.14
N ASP A 43 -1.32 -10.31 2.12
CA ASP A 43 -0.76 -11.34 3.01
C ASP A 43 -1.09 -12.77 2.57
N THR A 44 -1.33 -12.98 1.28
CA THR A 44 -1.69 -14.31 0.73
C THR A 44 -0.54 -15.32 0.80
N ASP A 45 0.69 -14.85 0.96
CA ASP A 45 1.88 -15.68 1.16
C ASP A 45 2.18 -15.83 2.65
N LEU A 46 1.70 -16.92 3.24
CA LEU A 46 1.82 -17.19 4.68
C LEU A 46 3.26 -17.45 5.14
N GLU A 47 4.13 -17.94 4.26
CA GLU A 47 5.52 -18.24 4.61
C GLU A 47 6.35 -16.97 4.76
N ARG A 48 6.05 -15.96 3.94
CA ARG A 48 6.78 -14.68 3.94
C ARG A 48 6.08 -13.57 4.72
N SER A 49 4.79 -13.74 5.04
CA SER A 49 4.02 -12.76 5.81
C SER A 49 4.37 -12.83 7.29
N THR A 50 5.03 -11.78 7.79
CA THR A 50 5.36 -11.65 9.22
C THR A 50 4.75 -10.38 9.80
N ALA A 51 4.40 -10.41 11.10
CA ALA A 51 3.92 -9.22 11.80
C ALA A 51 4.93 -8.05 11.74
N ALA A 52 6.23 -8.36 11.78
CA ALA A 52 7.28 -7.36 11.63
C ALA A 52 7.23 -6.68 10.24
N SER A 53 7.03 -7.45 9.17
CA SER A 53 6.90 -6.91 7.82
C SER A 53 5.61 -6.10 7.63
N VAL A 54 4.52 -6.47 8.29
CA VAL A 54 3.28 -5.65 8.31
C VAL A 54 3.54 -4.33 9.02
N ASN A 55 4.18 -4.34 10.19
CA ASN A 55 4.49 -3.12 10.92
C ASN A 55 5.41 -2.18 10.12
N ALA A 56 6.41 -2.73 9.42
CA ALA A 56 7.29 -1.97 8.54
C ALA A 56 6.57 -1.27 7.36
N ILE A 57 5.34 -1.67 7.03
CA ILE A 57 4.49 -1.00 6.04
C ILE A 57 3.65 0.13 6.68
N LEU A 58 3.37 0.04 7.98
CA LEU A 58 2.51 0.96 8.72
C LEU A 58 3.26 2.11 9.40
N GLU A 59 4.54 1.92 9.72
CA GLU A 59 5.46 2.97 10.21
C GLU A 59 5.83 3.99 9.11
#